data_AF-A0A259YU74-F1
#
_entry.id   AF-A0A259YU74-F1
#
_cell.length_a   1.000
_cell.length_b   1.000
_cell.length_c   1.000
_cell.angle_alpha   90.00
_cell.angle_beta   90.00
_cell.angle_gamma   90.00
#
_symmetry.space_group_name_H-M   'P 1'
#
loop_
_entity.id
_entity.type
_entity.pdbx_description
1 polymer ?
#
loop_
_entity_poly.entity_id
_entity_poly.type
_entity_poly.pdbx_seq_one_letter_code
_entity_poly.pdbx_strand_id
1 'polypeptide(L)' 'MGRGRAKAKQTKVARELKYSSPTTDLESLQRELSGGSSNSHRGIHSDSDVHSRVEEDEYEDWRR' A
#
# COMPACT_ATOMS: atom_id res chain seq x y z
N MET A 1 -19.96 9.16 32.62
CA MET A 1 -18.75 10.01 32.86
C MET A 1 -17.44 9.44 32.30
N GLY A 2 -17.43 8.57 31.26
CA GLY A 2 -16.20 7.89 30.78
C GLY A 2 -15.61 8.37 29.45
N ARG A 3 -16.31 9.21 28.68
CA ARG A 3 -15.94 9.55 27.29
C ARG A 3 -14.67 10.40 27.18
N GLY A 4 -14.39 11.30 28.13
CA GLY A 4 -13.22 12.18 28.07
C GLY A 4 -11.88 11.44 28.14
N ARG A 5 -11.81 10.37 28.94
CA ARG A 5 -10.60 9.54 29.07
C ARG A 5 -10.34 8.71 27.82
N ALA A 6 -11.39 8.13 27.24
CA ALA A 6 -11.30 7.39 25.99
C ALA A 6 -10.84 8.29 24.84
N LYS A 7 -11.42 9.49 24.70
CA LYS A 7 -11.03 10.48 23.70
C LYS A 7 -9.57 10.91 23.87
N ALA A 8 -9.12 11.17 25.10
CA ALA A 8 -7.73 11.51 25.36
C ALA A 8 -6.76 10.39 24.96
N LYS A 9 -7.09 9.12 25.28
CA LYS A 9 -6.30 7.95 24.86
C LYS A 9 -6.23 7.83 23.34
N GLN A 10 -7.35 7.98 22.65
CA GLN A 10 -7.41 7.90 21.18
C GLN A 10 -6.59 9.02 20.51
N THR A 11 -6.68 10.27 20.99
CA THR A 11 -5.88 11.37 20.44
C THR A 11 -4.39 11.14 20.64
N LYS A 12 -3.98 10.57 21.77
CA LYS A 12 -2.57 10.21 22.02
C LYS A 12 -2.08 9.17 21.00
N VAL A 13 -2.82 8.08 20.86
CA VAL A 13 -2.49 7.00 19.91
C VAL A 13 -2.47 7.52 18.47
N ALA A 14 -3.46 8.34 18.08
CA ALA A 14 -3.52 8.90 16.74
C ALA A 14 -2.33 9.83 16.43
N ARG A 15 -1.87 10.63 17.40
CA ARG A 15 -0.67 11.47 17.24
C ARG A 15 0.59 10.61 17.12
N GLU A 16 0.70 9.58 17.95
CA GLU A 16 1.82 8.63 17.87
C GLU A 16 1.87 7.97 16.49
N LEU A 17 0.74 7.49 15.96
CA LEU A 17 0.68 6.91 14.62
C LEU A 17 0.96 7.94 13.51
N LYS A 18 0.46 9.17 13.64
CA LYS A 18 0.64 10.22 12.62
C LYS A 18 2.09 10.71 12.54
N TYR A 19 2.77 10.79 13.68
CA TYR A 19 4.10 11.38 13.78
C TYR A 19 5.20 10.36 14.09
N SER A 20 4.86 9.07 14.24
CA SER A 20 5.84 8.00 14.21
C SER A 20 6.32 7.84 12.78
N SER A 21 7.55 8.29 12.53
CA SER A 21 8.27 7.86 11.35
C SER A 21 8.79 6.46 11.64
N PRO A 22 8.37 5.42 10.89
CA PRO A 22 9.03 4.13 11.00
C PRO A 22 10.52 4.32 10.66
N THR A 23 11.39 3.74 11.47
CA THR A 23 12.82 3.68 11.17
C THR A 23 12.99 2.66 10.05
N THR A 24 13.24 3.12 8.83
CA THR A 24 13.52 2.22 7.71
C THR A 24 14.97 1.78 7.77
N ASP A 25 15.21 0.47 7.69
CA ASP A 25 16.56 -0.06 7.51
C ASP A 25 17.04 0.24 6.09
N LEU A 26 17.84 1.31 5.98
CA LEU A 26 18.35 1.80 4.69
C LEU A 26 19.34 0.80 4.06
N GLU A 27 20.04 0.00 4.86
CA GLU A 27 20.99 -1.00 4.35
C GLU A 27 20.27 -2.15 3.67
N SER A 28 19.17 -2.65 4.26
CA SER A 28 18.32 -3.66 3.63
C SER A 28 17.71 -3.14 2.33
N LEU A 29 17.17 -1.93 2.34
CA LEU A 29 16.57 -1.31 1.15
C LEU A 29 17.59 -1.13 0.01
N GLN A 30 18.81 -0.69 0.34
CA GLN A 30 19.89 -0.55 -0.65
C GLN A 30 20.30 -1.89 -1.27
N ARG A 31 20.35 -2.97 -0.48
CA ARG A 31 20.64 -4.32 -0.98
C ARG A 31 19.56 -4.83 -1.93
N GLU A 32 18.29 -4.61 -1.62
CA GLU A 32 17.18 -4.99 -2.51
C GLU A 32 17.20 -4.21 -3.83
N LEU A 33 17.40 -2.89 -3.77
CA LEU A 33 17.48 -2.03 -4.96
C LEU A 33 18.68 -2.35 -5.84
N SER A 34 19.84 -2.64 -5.25
CA SER A 34 21.05 -3.01 -6.00
C SER A 34 21.01 -4.45 -6.53
N GLY A 35 20.29 -5.35 -5.86
CA GLY A 35 20.17 -6.77 -6.23
C GLY A 35 18.99 -7.14 -7.14
N GLY A 36 18.00 -6.26 -7.30
CA GLY A 36 16.70 -6.57 -7.93
C GLY A 36 16.59 -6.46 -9.46
N SER A 37 17.62 -5.97 -10.17
CA SER A 37 17.54 -5.73 -11.62
C SER A 37 17.66 -7.01 -12.47
N SER A 38 18.14 -8.12 -11.91
CA SER A 38 18.49 -9.32 -12.70
C SER A 38 17.42 -10.42 -12.75
N ASN A 39 16.30 -10.33 -12.02
CA ASN A 39 15.35 -11.45 -11.91
C ASN A 39 13.85 -11.14 -12.14
N SER A 40 13.48 -9.88 -12.44
CA SER A 40 12.06 -9.49 -12.55
C SER A 40 11.45 -9.57 -13.96
N HIS A 41 12.13 -10.19 -14.93
CA HIS A 41 11.61 -10.34 -16.30
C HIS A 41 11.08 -11.74 -16.64
N ARG A 42 10.96 -12.65 -15.67
CA ARG A 42 10.49 -14.04 -15.92
C ARG A 42 9.04 -14.32 -15.49
N GLY A 43 8.14 -13.35 -15.51
CA GLY A 43 6.74 -13.64 -15.12
C GLY A 43 5.66 -12.61 -15.47
N ILE A 44 5.95 -11.61 -16.32
CA ILE A 44 4.98 -10.55 -16.67
C ILE A 44 4.26 -10.92 -17.96
N HIS A 45 3.53 -12.03 -17.99
CA HIS A 45 2.58 -12.32 -19.07
C HIS A 45 1.47 -13.21 -18.50
N SER A 46 0.46 -12.64 -17.82
CA SER A 46 -0.88 -13.26 -17.71
C SER A 46 -1.92 -12.44 -16.91
N ASP A 47 -1.54 -11.43 -16.12
CA ASP A 47 -2.49 -10.73 -15.23
C ASP A 47 -3.08 -9.45 -15.84
N SER A 48 -2.28 -8.74 -16.66
CA SER A 48 -2.69 -7.48 -17.30
C SER A 48 -3.87 -7.65 -18.26
N ASP A 49 -3.92 -8.76 -19.02
CA ASP A 49 -4.98 -9.00 -20.00
C ASP A 49 -6.34 -9.30 -19.34
N VAL A 50 -6.32 -9.96 -18.17
CA VAL A 50 -7.55 -10.24 -17.40
C VAL A 50 -8.07 -8.96 -16.77
N HIS A 51 -7.18 -8.14 -16.20
CA HIS A 51 -7.58 -6.90 -15.55
C HIS A 51 -8.16 -5.87 -16.53
N SER A 52 -7.56 -5.77 -17.74
CA SER A 52 -8.04 -4.89 -18.80
C SER A 52 -9.45 -5.23 -19.27
N ARG A 53 -9.79 -6.53 -19.34
CA ARG A 53 -11.12 -6.97 -19.78
C ARG A 53 -12.21 -6.65 -18.77
N VAL A 54 -11.91 -6.75 -17.48
CA VAL A 54 -12.86 -6.45 -16.39
C VAL A 54 -13.15 -4.94 -16.31
N GLU A 55 -12.14 -4.09 -16.52
CA GLU A 55 -12.34 -2.64 -16.56
C GLU A 55 -13.23 -2.20 -17.72
N GLU A 56 -13.10 -2.83 -18.89
CA GLU A 56 -13.92 -2.50 -20.07
C GLU A 56 -15.40 -2.84 -19.83
N ASP A 57 -15.69 -4.00 -19.22
CA ASP A 57 -17.05 -4.41 -18.85
C ASP A 57 -17.67 -3.46 -17.80
N GLU A 58 -16.91 -3.03 -16.79
CA GLU A 58 -17.37 -2.06 -15.78
C GLU A 58 -17.60 -0.67 -16.39
N TYR A 59 -16.74 -0.23 -17.30
CA TYR A 59 -16.88 1.07 -17.97
C TYR A 59 -18.12 1.15 -18.88
N GLU A 60 -18.51 0.03 -19.50
CA GLU A 60 -19.75 -0.07 -20.28
C GLU A 60 -21.01 -0.06 -19.39
N ASP A 61 -20.96 -0.65 -18.17
CA ASP A 61 -22.06 -0.60 -17.20
C ASP A 61 -22.34 0.81 -16.70
N TRP A 62 -21.28 1.59 -16.41
CA TRP A 62 -21.39 2.99 -16.00
C TRP A 62 -21.87 3.94 -17.11
N ARG A 63 -21.76 3.54 -18.38
CA ARG A 63 -22.20 4.34 -19.54
C ARG A 63 -23.66 4.11 -19.94
N ARG A 64 -24.32 3.10 -19.38
CA ARG A 64 -25.72 2.75 -19.66
C ARG A 64 -26.72 3.56 -18.85
#